data_AF-A0A7C9RFU4-F1
#
_entry.id   AF-A0A7C9RFU4-F1
#
_cell.length_a   1.000
_cell.length_b   1.000
_cell.length_c   1.000
_cell.angle_alpha   90.00
_cell.angle_beta   90.00
_cell.angle_gamma   90.00
#
_symmetry.space_group_name_H-M   'P 1'
#
loop_
_entity.id
_entity.type
_entity.pdbx_description
1 polymer ?
#
loop_
_entity_poly.entity_id
_entity_poly.type
_entity_poly.pdbx_seq_one_letter_code
_entity_poly.pdbx_strand_id
1 'polypeptide(L)'
;MSGLRIGAGSAWWGDRIEPAKLNAEQGDLDYLCFETMAEATVSAAQVRKRRDPSFPGYDTYLDDRMKAVLPGCLKRGTKIISNQGWINPDGAAHRIVELLREHGARGKKVAAVSGSLVTDRIAKLGGTILENGAPVSSIASEIISAEAYLGAEPIAEALR
;
A
#
# COMPACT_ATOMS: atom_id res chain seq x y z
N MET A 1 -25.36 11.05 13.95
CA MET A 1 -24.32 10.20 13.33
C MET A 1 -23.08 10.38 14.16
N SER A 2 -22.48 9.30 14.70
CA SER A 2 -21.14 9.40 15.27
C SER A 2 -20.16 9.72 14.15
N GLY A 3 -19.23 10.64 14.38
CA GLY A 3 -18.20 10.99 13.40
C GLY A 3 -17.21 9.86 13.16
N LEU A 4 -16.60 9.83 11.99
CA LEU A 4 -15.50 8.92 11.68
C LEU A 4 -14.17 9.51 12.15
N ARG A 5 -13.36 8.70 12.85
CA ARG A 5 -12.05 9.08 13.38
C ARG A 5 -10.94 8.38 12.60
N ILE A 6 -10.17 9.16 11.86
CA ILE A 6 -9.10 8.68 10.99
C ILE A 6 -7.77 9.24 11.51
N GLY A 7 -6.79 8.37 11.70
CA GLY A 7 -5.43 8.76 12.06
C GLY A 7 -4.42 8.38 10.99
N ALA A 8 -3.28 9.08 10.99
CA ALA A 8 -2.15 8.79 10.10
C ALA A 8 -1.09 7.93 10.82
N GLY A 9 -0.60 6.91 10.13
CA GLY A 9 0.49 6.03 10.56
C GLY A 9 1.82 6.31 9.85
N SER A 10 1.78 6.97 8.68
CA SER A 10 2.96 7.47 7.97
C SER A 10 2.53 8.46 6.89
N ALA A 11 3.45 9.33 6.47
CA ALA A 11 3.31 10.20 5.31
C ALA A 11 4.30 9.88 4.17
N TRP A 12 5.29 9.01 4.41
CA TRP A 12 6.20 8.49 3.38
C TRP A 12 6.86 7.17 3.85
N TRP A 13 7.56 6.50 2.95
CA TRP A 13 8.18 5.18 3.22
C TRP A 13 9.11 5.15 4.45
N GLY A 14 10.00 6.14 4.59
CA GLY A 14 10.96 6.21 5.69
C GLY A 14 10.46 6.95 6.94
N ASP A 15 9.15 7.14 7.09
CA ASP A 15 8.58 7.88 8.22
C ASP A 15 8.76 7.12 9.54
N ARG A 16 8.80 7.87 10.64
CA ARG A 16 8.90 7.33 12.00
C ARG A 16 7.74 6.40 12.34
N ILE A 17 8.01 5.37 13.14
CA ILE A 17 7.02 4.35 13.51
C ILE A 17 6.34 4.69 14.84
N GLU A 18 7.03 5.34 15.76
CA GLU A 18 6.53 5.58 17.12
C GLU A 18 5.22 6.40 17.16
N PRO A 19 5.04 7.45 16.33
CA PRO A 19 3.76 8.18 16.30
C PRO A 19 2.57 7.29 15.91
N ALA A 20 2.75 6.35 14.98
CA ALA A 20 1.70 5.42 14.56
C ALA A 20 1.27 4.50 15.71
N LYS A 21 2.23 4.05 16.52
CA LYS A 21 1.96 3.28 17.73
C LYS A 21 1.12 4.07 18.73
N LEU A 22 1.46 5.33 18.98
CA LEU A 22 0.67 6.19 19.87
C LEU A 22 -0.76 6.38 19.34
N ASN A 23 -0.94 6.57 18.04
CA ASN A 23 -2.25 6.64 17.41
C ASN A 23 -3.05 5.34 17.58
N ALA A 24 -2.42 4.17 17.39
CA ALA A 24 -3.06 2.87 17.61
C ALA A 24 -3.44 2.64 19.08
N GLU A 25 -2.61 3.11 20.02
CA GLU A 25 -2.81 2.88 21.45
C GLU A 25 -3.76 3.88 22.10
N GLN A 26 -3.82 5.13 21.62
CA GLN A 26 -4.44 6.25 22.33
C GLN A 26 -5.42 7.08 21.46
N GLY A 27 -5.36 6.93 20.13
CA GLY A 27 -6.10 7.79 19.21
C GLY A 27 -7.61 7.53 19.13
N ASP A 28 -8.07 6.37 19.60
CA ASP A 28 -9.48 5.94 19.56
C ASP A 28 -10.08 6.11 18.16
N LEU A 29 -9.44 5.43 17.20
CA LEU A 29 -9.63 5.60 15.76
C LEU A 29 -10.51 4.48 15.19
N ASP A 30 -11.34 4.83 14.20
CA ASP A 30 -12.00 3.85 13.33
C ASP A 30 -10.99 3.30 12.31
N TYR A 31 -10.13 4.17 11.78
CA TYR A 31 -9.15 3.86 10.74
C TYR A 31 -7.77 4.44 11.07
N LEU A 32 -6.73 3.63 10.88
CA LEU A 32 -5.33 4.06 10.87
C LEU A 32 -4.77 3.88 9.46
N CYS A 33 -4.42 4.98 8.80
CA CYS A 33 -3.98 5.00 7.40
C CYS A 33 -2.47 5.12 7.28
N PHE A 34 -1.83 4.26 6.50
CA PHE A 34 -0.40 4.35 6.17
C PHE A 34 -0.20 4.74 4.71
N GLU A 35 0.50 5.86 4.51
CA GLU A 35 1.01 6.30 3.22
C GLU A 35 2.53 6.03 3.18
N THR A 36 2.94 5.04 2.38
CA THR A 36 4.35 4.64 2.21
C THR A 36 4.76 4.48 0.76
N MET A 37 3.92 4.89 -0.19
CA MET A 37 4.12 4.70 -1.61
C MET A 37 3.84 5.98 -2.39
N ALA A 38 4.87 6.46 -3.06
CA ALA A 38 4.75 7.47 -4.11
C ALA A 38 5.18 6.88 -5.46
N GLU A 39 5.00 7.64 -6.52
CA GLU A 39 5.33 7.27 -7.90
C GLU A 39 6.82 6.89 -8.04
N ALA A 40 7.70 7.62 -7.33
CA ALA A 40 9.11 7.32 -7.26
C ALA A 40 9.39 5.97 -6.54
N THR A 41 8.61 5.64 -5.51
CA THR A 41 8.72 4.36 -4.77
C THR A 41 8.40 3.19 -5.68
N VAL A 42 7.31 3.27 -6.46
CA VAL A 42 6.92 2.24 -7.43
C VAL A 42 8.03 2.02 -8.45
N SER A 43 8.52 3.11 -9.05
CA SER A 43 9.55 3.05 -10.09
C SER A 43 10.85 2.42 -9.56
N ALA A 44 11.28 2.83 -8.36
CA ALA A 44 12.44 2.25 -7.69
C ALA A 44 12.23 0.76 -7.34
N ALA A 45 11.04 0.39 -6.86
CA ALA A 45 10.68 -0.99 -6.53
C ALA A 45 10.70 -1.89 -7.78
N GLN A 46 10.16 -1.43 -8.91
CA GLN A 46 10.20 -2.15 -10.19
C GLN A 46 11.65 -2.38 -10.66
N VAL A 47 12.48 -1.32 -10.64
CA VAL A 47 13.90 -1.44 -11.00
C VAL A 47 14.63 -2.41 -10.07
N ARG A 48 14.38 -2.34 -8.77
CA ARG A 48 14.96 -3.27 -7.79
C ARG A 48 14.53 -4.70 -8.06
N LYS A 49 13.24 -4.96 -8.28
CA LYS A 49 12.71 -6.30 -8.55
C LYS A 49 13.31 -6.94 -9.80
N ARG A 50 13.57 -6.14 -10.86
CA ARG A 50 14.26 -6.61 -12.07
C ARG A 50 15.71 -7.04 -11.80
N ARG A 51 16.40 -6.34 -10.89
CA ARG A 51 17.81 -6.65 -10.51
C ARG A 51 17.91 -7.77 -9.48
N ASP A 52 16.94 -7.82 -8.57
CA ASP A 52 16.85 -8.77 -7.48
C ASP A 52 15.44 -9.40 -7.45
N PRO A 53 15.25 -10.55 -8.11
CA PRO A 53 13.98 -11.25 -8.11
C PRO A 53 13.52 -11.70 -6.71
N SER A 54 14.42 -11.78 -5.72
CA SER A 54 14.07 -12.16 -4.34
C SER A 54 13.43 -11.01 -3.55
N PHE A 55 13.56 -9.76 -4.02
CA PHE A 55 12.94 -8.61 -3.38
C PHE A 55 11.42 -8.82 -3.24
N PRO A 56 10.84 -8.75 -2.04
CA PRO A 56 9.43 -9.05 -1.82
C PRO A 56 8.46 -8.12 -2.56
N GLY A 57 8.88 -6.89 -2.88
CA GLY A 57 8.08 -5.96 -3.67
C GLY A 57 7.07 -5.12 -2.87
N TYR A 58 7.13 -5.13 -1.55
CA TYR A 58 6.32 -4.34 -0.63
C TYR A 58 7.19 -3.58 0.39
N ASP A 59 6.57 -2.74 1.22
CA ASP A 59 7.23 -1.89 2.21
C ASP A 59 8.26 -2.65 3.05
N THR A 60 9.52 -2.20 3.01
CA THR A 60 10.61 -2.80 3.79
C THR A 60 10.43 -2.65 5.30
N TYR A 61 9.58 -1.72 5.75
CA TYR A 61 9.21 -1.52 7.15
C TYR A 61 7.83 -2.11 7.49
N LEU A 62 7.23 -2.93 6.61
CA LEU A 62 5.92 -3.55 6.84
C LEU A 62 5.86 -4.25 8.20
N ASP A 63 6.85 -5.11 8.48
CA ASP A 63 6.95 -5.85 9.74
C ASP A 63 7.03 -4.93 10.95
N ASP A 64 7.95 -3.95 10.94
CA ASP A 64 8.17 -3.05 12.08
C ASP A 64 6.93 -2.20 12.36
N ARG A 65 6.29 -1.66 11.31
CA ARG A 65 5.05 -0.87 11.40
C ARG A 65 3.92 -1.72 11.96
N MET A 66 3.69 -2.92 11.40
CA MET A 66 2.60 -3.79 11.83
C MET A 66 2.81 -4.32 13.25
N LYS A 67 4.03 -4.75 13.62
CA LYS A 67 4.35 -5.16 14.99
C LYS A 67 4.12 -4.02 16.00
N ALA A 68 4.38 -2.78 15.60
CA ALA A 68 4.15 -1.63 16.47
C ALA A 68 2.65 -1.32 16.69
N VAL A 69 1.80 -1.47 15.67
CA VAL A 69 0.40 -1.01 15.74
C VAL A 69 -0.64 -2.10 15.94
N LEU A 70 -0.38 -3.35 15.53
CA LEU A 70 -1.34 -4.45 15.65
C LEU A 70 -1.87 -4.63 17.09
N PRO A 71 -1.05 -4.60 18.16
CA PRO A 71 -1.56 -4.74 19.52
C PRO A 71 -2.62 -3.68 19.89
N GLY A 72 -2.37 -2.41 19.55
CA GLY A 72 -3.29 -1.30 19.80
C GLY A 72 -4.55 -1.38 18.94
N CYS A 73 -4.38 -1.59 17.64
CA CYS A 73 -5.49 -1.69 16.69
C CYS A 73 -6.42 -2.86 16.99
N LEU A 74 -5.87 -4.03 17.34
CA LEU A 74 -6.65 -5.21 17.70
C LEU A 74 -7.48 -5.00 18.97
N LYS A 75 -6.91 -4.34 19.99
CA LYS A 75 -7.59 -4.04 21.25
C LYS A 75 -8.75 -3.07 21.07
N ARG A 76 -8.60 -2.08 20.17
CA ARG A 76 -9.59 -1.01 19.94
C ARG A 76 -10.56 -1.30 18.79
N GLY A 77 -10.29 -2.32 17.98
CA GLY A 77 -11.06 -2.59 16.76
C GLY A 77 -10.77 -1.62 15.62
N THR A 78 -9.65 -0.87 15.68
CA THR A 78 -9.22 0.04 14.62
C THR A 78 -8.84 -0.75 13.36
N LYS A 79 -9.39 -0.36 12.21
CA LYS A 79 -9.05 -0.94 10.91
C LYS A 79 -7.82 -0.25 10.34
N ILE A 80 -6.97 -1.00 9.62
CA ILE A 80 -5.78 -0.45 8.96
C ILE A 80 -6.05 -0.36 7.46
N ILE A 81 -5.76 0.80 6.87
CA ILE A 81 -5.76 1.03 5.41
C ILE A 81 -4.34 1.42 5.02
N SER A 82 -3.79 0.83 3.98
CA SER A 82 -2.37 1.01 3.67
C SER A 82 -2.06 0.74 2.20
N ASN A 83 -1.15 1.52 1.63
CA ASN A 83 -0.54 1.26 0.33
C ASN A 83 0.86 0.63 0.44
N GLN A 84 1.20 0.07 1.60
CA GLN A 84 2.45 -0.66 1.86
C GLN A 84 2.66 -1.88 0.96
N GLY A 85 1.65 -2.29 0.19
CA GLY A 85 1.77 -3.34 -0.82
C GLY A 85 2.71 -3.01 -1.98
N TRP A 86 2.91 -1.71 -2.28
CA TRP A 86 3.70 -1.25 -3.43
C TRP A 86 3.37 -2.03 -4.71
N ILE A 87 4.36 -2.76 -5.25
CA ILE A 87 4.24 -3.54 -6.49
C ILE A 87 3.81 -5.00 -6.24
N ASN A 88 3.63 -5.39 -4.98
CA ASN A 88 3.16 -6.71 -4.57
C ASN A 88 2.15 -6.66 -3.40
N PRO A 89 0.92 -6.12 -3.62
CA PRO A 89 -0.12 -6.07 -2.59
C PRO A 89 -0.49 -7.44 -2.00
N ASP A 90 -0.50 -8.48 -2.82
CA ASP A 90 -0.82 -9.85 -2.38
C ASP A 90 0.24 -10.40 -1.42
N GLY A 91 1.52 -10.17 -1.72
CA GLY A 91 2.63 -10.53 -0.84
C GLY A 91 2.57 -9.81 0.51
N ALA A 92 2.24 -8.51 0.51
CA ALA A 92 2.06 -7.76 1.75
C ALA A 92 0.88 -8.29 2.56
N ALA A 93 -0.25 -8.59 1.92
CA ALA A 93 -1.41 -9.18 2.58
C ALA A 93 -1.08 -10.54 3.21
N HIS A 94 -0.37 -11.41 2.50
CA HIS A 94 0.11 -12.68 3.06
C HIS A 94 1.00 -12.47 4.29
N ARG A 95 1.95 -11.54 4.22
CA ARG A 95 2.81 -11.24 5.38
C ARG A 95 2.03 -10.68 6.56
N ILE A 96 1.02 -9.84 6.33
CA ILE A 96 0.12 -9.34 7.38
C ILE A 96 -0.66 -10.49 8.03
N VAL A 97 -1.13 -11.47 7.26
CA VAL A 97 -1.81 -12.66 7.79
C VAL A 97 -0.87 -13.46 8.72
N GLU A 98 0.40 -13.60 8.37
CA GLU A 98 1.39 -14.24 9.24
C GLU A 98 1.59 -13.46 10.55
N LEU A 99 1.79 -12.14 10.46
CA LEU A 99 1.94 -11.28 11.64
C LEU A 99 0.71 -11.33 12.55
N LEU A 100 -0.50 -11.38 12.00
CA LEU A 100 -1.73 -11.57 12.77
C LEU A 100 -1.73 -12.91 13.51
N ARG A 101 -1.25 -14.00 12.89
CA ARG A 101 -1.12 -15.31 13.54
C ARG A 101 -0.08 -15.28 14.67
N GLU A 102 1.06 -14.62 14.45
CA GLU A 102 2.10 -14.40 15.48
C GLU A 102 1.53 -13.68 16.72
N HIS A 103 0.56 -12.77 16.52
CA HIS A 103 -0.14 -12.07 17.62
C HIS A 103 -1.35 -12.83 18.18
N GLY A 104 -1.59 -14.07 17.75
CA GLY A 104 -2.76 -14.86 18.17
C GLY A 104 -4.11 -14.34 17.65
N ALA A 105 -4.10 -13.37 16.73
CA ALA A 105 -5.29 -12.75 16.17
C ALA A 105 -5.86 -13.60 15.02
N ARG A 106 -6.80 -14.49 15.34
CA ARG A 106 -7.50 -15.34 14.36
C ARG A 106 -8.80 -14.69 13.88
N GLY A 107 -9.25 -15.06 12.68
CA GLY A 107 -10.53 -14.62 12.11
C GLY A 107 -10.58 -13.16 11.66
N LYS A 108 -9.43 -12.50 11.49
CA LYS A 108 -9.35 -11.14 10.93
C LYS A 108 -9.36 -11.19 9.40
N LYS A 109 -10.10 -10.26 8.78
CA LYS A 109 -10.11 -10.08 7.32
C LYS A 109 -8.87 -9.29 6.90
N VAL A 110 -8.20 -9.75 5.85
CA VAL A 110 -7.13 -9.03 5.15
C VAL A 110 -7.46 -9.08 3.67
N ALA A 111 -7.47 -7.93 3.01
CA ALA A 111 -7.75 -7.80 1.59
C ALA A 111 -6.62 -7.03 0.92
N ALA A 112 -6.19 -7.51 -0.25
CA ALA A 112 -5.30 -6.81 -1.15
C ALA A 112 -6.15 -6.17 -2.27
N VAL A 113 -5.90 -4.90 -2.55
CA VAL A 113 -6.47 -4.21 -3.71
C VAL A 113 -5.38 -4.16 -4.78
N SER A 114 -5.63 -4.85 -5.89
CA SER A 114 -4.69 -5.03 -7.00
C SER A 114 -5.33 -4.63 -8.33
N GLY A 115 -4.55 -4.59 -9.41
CA GLY A 115 -5.06 -4.33 -10.77
C GLY A 115 -4.71 -2.95 -11.34
N SER A 116 -3.90 -2.14 -10.64
CA SER A 116 -3.41 -0.85 -11.14
C SER A 116 -2.42 -1.00 -12.30
N LEU A 117 -1.66 -2.11 -12.36
CA LEU A 117 -0.55 -2.27 -13.31
C LEU A 117 -1.03 -2.38 -14.76
N VAL A 118 -0.61 -1.41 -15.58
CA VAL A 118 -0.93 -1.31 -17.01
C VAL A 118 0.32 -1.20 -17.90
N THR A 119 1.52 -1.33 -17.34
CA THR A 119 2.82 -1.25 -18.05
C THR A 119 2.83 -1.96 -19.40
N ASP A 120 2.42 -3.24 -19.45
CA ASP A 120 2.49 -4.06 -20.67
C ASP A 120 1.44 -3.69 -21.73
N ARG A 121 0.51 -2.81 -21.39
CA ARG A 121 -0.65 -2.45 -22.22
C ARG A 121 -0.70 -0.96 -22.56
N ILE A 122 -0.07 -0.10 -21.78
CA ILE A 122 -0.24 1.36 -21.88
C ILE A 122 0.12 1.91 -23.27
N ALA A 123 1.20 1.41 -23.88
CA ALA A 123 1.59 1.81 -25.24
C ALA A 123 0.58 1.39 -26.32
N LYS A 124 -0.23 0.36 -26.07
CA LYS A 124 -1.29 -0.13 -26.98
C LYS A 124 -2.65 0.51 -26.71
N LEU A 125 -2.89 0.95 -25.46
CA LEU A 125 -4.10 1.67 -25.08
C LEU A 125 -4.17 3.07 -25.74
N GLY A 126 -3.01 3.60 -26.15
CA GLY A 126 -2.90 4.91 -26.81
C GLY A 126 -2.84 6.05 -25.80
N GLY A 127 -3.10 7.27 -26.29
CA GLY A 127 -2.99 8.50 -25.49
C GLY A 127 -1.69 9.27 -25.74
N THR A 128 -1.63 10.45 -25.14
CA THR A 128 -0.52 11.39 -25.27
C THR A 128 0.13 11.64 -23.93
N ILE A 129 1.45 11.74 -23.93
CA ILE A 129 2.22 12.21 -22.78
C ILE A 129 1.84 13.67 -22.53
N LEU A 130 1.48 13.99 -21.29
CA LEU A 130 0.95 15.31 -20.93
C LEU A 130 1.98 16.43 -21.14
N GLU A 131 3.25 16.13 -20.83
CA GLU A 131 4.34 17.09 -20.80
C GLU A 131 4.79 17.57 -22.19
N ASN A 132 4.61 16.73 -23.22
CA ASN A 132 5.15 17.02 -24.57
C ASN A 132 4.18 16.73 -25.71
N GLY A 133 2.99 16.19 -25.44
CA GLY A 133 1.97 15.86 -26.43
C GLY A 133 2.31 14.68 -27.35
N ALA A 134 3.47 14.03 -27.19
CA ALA A 134 3.85 12.88 -28.01
C ALA A 134 2.98 11.65 -27.66
N PRO A 135 2.75 10.73 -28.60
CA PRO A 135 2.06 9.48 -28.30
C PRO A 135 2.81 8.67 -27.25
N VAL A 136 2.12 8.04 -26.29
CA VAL A 136 2.77 7.16 -25.30
C VAL A 136 3.60 6.05 -25.96
N SER A 137 3.18 5.59 -27.15
CA SER A 137 3.92 4.60 -27.92
C SER A 137 5.33 5.04 -28.32
N SER A 138 5.64 6.35 -28.32
CA SER A 138 6.97 6.86 -28.67
C SER A 138 8.05 6.49 -27.64
N ILE A 139 7.66 6.16 -26.39
CA ILE A 139 8.57 5.77 -25.31
C ILE A 139 8.39 4.31 -24.88
N ALA A 140 7.70 3.49 -25.68
CA ALA A 140 7.27 2.15 -25.27
C ALA A 140 8.42 1.25 -24.74
N SER A 141 9.62 1.36 -25.31
CA SER A 141 10.82 0.62 -24.89
C SER A 141 11.47 1.15 -23.60
N GLU A 142 11.09 2.35 -23.16
CA GLU A 142 11.69 3.05 -22.02
C GLU A 142 10.79 3.01 -20.77
N ILE A 143 9.53 2.56 -20.90
CA ILE A 143 8.57 2.51 -19.79
C ILE A 143 9.04 1.50 -18.73
N ILE A 144 9.28 2.02 -17.52
CA ILE A 144 9.61 1.22 -16.34
C ILE A 144 8.34 0.69 -15.67
N SER A 145 7.37 1.58 -15.45
CA SER A 145 6.07 1.25 -14.87
C SER A 145 5.00 2.19 -15.43
N ALA A 146 3.78 1.70 -15.54
CA ALA A 146 2.59 2.50 -15.71
C ALA A 146 1.47 1.91 -14.85
N GLU A 147 0.84 2.76 -14.03
CA GLU A 147 -0.20 2.36 -13.09
C GLU A 147 -1.42 3.28 -13.19
N ALA A 148 -2.60 2.70 -13.06
CA ALA A 148 -3.86 3.41 -12.97
C ALA A 148 -4.23 3.68 -11.50
N TYR A 149 -4.72 4.88 -11.22
CA TYR A 149 -5.34 5.19 -9.93
C TYR A 149 -6.71 4.52 -9.87
N LEU A 150 -6.87 3.57 -8.95
CA LEU A 150 -8.11 2.79 -8.79
C LEU A 150 -9.20 3.51 -7.99
N GLY A 151 -8.89 4.65 -7.36
CA GLY A 151 -9.81 5.36 -6.48
C GLY A 151 -10.00 4.67 -5.13
N ALA A 152 -11.01 5.11 -4.38
CA ALA A 152 -11.30 4.64 -3.03
C ALA A 152 -12.35 3.52 -3.00
N GLU A 153 -13.09 3.33 -4.09
CA GLU A 153 -14.21 2.40 -4.20
C GLU A 153 -13.82 0.95 -3.91
N PRO A 154 -12.71 0.40 -4.46
CA PRO A 154 -12.29 -0.96 -4.14
C PRO A 154 -11.86 -1.12 -2.68
N ILE A 155 -11.30 -0.07 -2.07
CA ILE A 155 -10.93 -0.06 -0.65
C ILE A 155 -12.21 -0.10 0.20
N ALA A 156 -13.21 0.72 -0.13
CA ALA A 156 -14.49 0.74 0.57
C ALA A 156 -15.23 -0.60 0.44
N GLU A 157 -15.16 -1.27 -0.71
CA GLU A 157 -15.71 -2.61 -0.92
C GLU A 157 -15.00 -3.65 -0.03
N ALA A 158 -13.67 -3.62 0.03
CA ALA A 158 -12.88 -4.52 0.87
C ALA A 158 -13.14 -4.36 2.38
N LEU A 159 -13.65 -3.20 2.81
CA LEU A 159 -13.97 -2.91 4.21
C LEU A 159 -15.33 -3.43 4.69
N ARG A 160 -16.16 -3.97 3.77
CA ARG A 160 -17.50 -4.53 4.06
C ARG A 160 -17.47 -5.92 4.70
#